data_AF-X0SCD5-F1
#
_entry.id   AF-X0SCD5-F1
#
_cell.length_a   1.000
_cell.length_b   1.000
_cell.length_c   1.000
_cell.angle_alpha   90.00
_cell.angle_beta   90.00
_cell.angle_gamma   90.00
#
_symmetry.space_group_name_H-M   'P 1'
#
loop_
_entity.id
_entity.type
_entity.pdbx_description
1 polymer ?
#
loop_
_entity_poly.entity_id
_entity_poly.type
_entity_poly.pdbx_seq_one_letter_code
_entity_poly.pdbx_strand_id
1 'polypeptide(L)'
;PRTSGTAYMINYSFLQLYGQEEGWKYLEALDKNMAFYTKSGNAPTDLVGRGEYLLGLTADENVLKRINDGYPIQWTIPVEGIGYEGNYCTIFKGTKKFGLCKKVMDYLGTEDCSRFIASMGYIPPRPGIPSALYGAAMPKFIKLDHAWAVKNKKKVVKQWKRTFMMKETAKAKKIGDEKEKKAAEAEKKKK
;
A
#
# COMPACT_ATOMS: atom_id res chain seq x y z
N PRO A 1 2.92 7.58 -0.21
CA PRO A 1 1.63 8.27 0.07
C PRO A 1 1.22 9.41 -0.88
N ARG A 2 2.12 9.96 -1.72
CA ARG A 2 1.78 11.08 -2.63
C ARG A 2 0.94 10.65 -3.83
N THR A 3 1.31 9.54 -4.46
CA THR A 3 0.70 9.02 -5.70
C THR A 3 -0.04 7.70 -5.47
N SER A 4 0.32 6.96 -4.44
CA SER A 4 -0.31 5.69 -4.06
C SER A 4 -1.28 5.90 -2.90
N GLY A 5 -2.53 5.45 -3.09
CA GLY A 5 -3.58 5.37 -2.07
C GLY A 5 -3.18 4.43 -0.95
N THR A 6 -2.74 3.21 -1.29
CA THR A 6 -2.20 2.21 -0.35
C THR A 6 -1.10 2.78 0.54
N ALA A 7 -0.13 3.49 -0.04
CA ALA A 7 0.95 4.07 0.75
C ALA A 7 0.47 5.24 1.62
N TYR A 8 -0.63 5.90 1.26
CA TYR A 8 -1.29 6.87 2.13
C TYR A 8 -2.03 6.18 3.27
N MET A 9 -2.71 5.06 2.99
CA MET A 9 -3.34 4.20 3.99
C MET A 9 -2.34 3.71 5.02
N ILE A 10 -1.28 3.02 4.60
CA ILE A 10 -0.21 2.54 5.48
C ILE A 10 0.31 3.69 6.36
N ASN A 11 0.49 4.88 5.78
CA ASN A 11 1.00 6.03 6.52
C ASN A 11 0.02 6.50 7.60
N TYR A 12 -1.26 6.75 7.27
CA TYR A 12 -2.21 7.19 8.28
C TYR A 12 -2.56 6.08 9.28
N SER A 13 -2.44 4.80 8.90
CA SER A 13 -2.60 3.67 9.79
C SER A 13 -1.59 3.73 10.94
N PHE A 14 -0.31 3.97 10.67
CA PHE A 14 0.68 4.17 11.72
C PHE A 14 0.38 5.41 12.59
N LEU A 15 -0.05 6.52 11.97
CA LEU A 15 -0.41 7.74 12.72
C LEU A 15 -1.61 7.57 13.64
N GLN A 16 -2.54 6.67 13.30
CA GLN A 16 -3.71 6.41 14.14
C GLN A 16 -3.47 5.29 15.15
N LEU A 17 -2.64 4.30 14.79
CA LEU A 17 -2.25 3.21 15.70
C LEU A 17 -1.43 3.73 16.88
N TYR A 18 -0.40 4.54 16.62
CA TYR A 18 0.50 5.05 17.65
C TYR A 18 0.14 6.45 18.16
N GLY A 19 -0.86 7.11 17.55
CA GLY A 19 -1.10 8.54 17.71
C GLY A 19 -0.15 9.38 16.85
N GLN A 20 -0.50 10.64 16.58
CA GLN A 20 0.18 11.43 15.55
C GLN A 20 1.68 11.63 15.85
N GLU A 21 2.05 11.97 17.08
CA GLU A 21 3.45 12.25 17.43
C GLU A 21 4.32 10.99 17.35
N GLU A 22 3.95 9.94 18.09
CA GLU A 22 4.68 8.66 18.09
C GLU A 22 4.63 7.97 16.74
N GLY A 23 3.53 8.11 15.99
CA GLY A 23 3.41 7.60 14.63
C GLY A 23 4.42 8.24 13.67
N TRP A 24 4.68 9.56 13.78
CA TRP A 24 5.75 10.19 12.99
C TRP A 24 7.14 9.73 13.43
N LYS A 25 7.39 9.59 14.74
CA LYS A 25 8.66 9.04 15.25
C LYS A 25 8.90 7.62 14.72
N TYR A 26 7.87 6.78 14.73
CA TYR A 26 7.92 5.44 14.16
C TYR A 26 8.24 5.46 12.66
N LEU A 27 7.54 6.29 11.89
CA LEU A 27 7.79 6.43 10.45
C LEU A 27 9.21 6.91 10.15
N GLU A 28 9.78 7.80 10.98
CA GLU A 28 11.17 8.24 10.87
C GLU A 28 12.18 7.16 11.23
N ALA A 29 11.87 6.29 12.19
CA ALA A 29 12.67 5.12 12.49
C ALA A 29 12.60 4.10 11.34
N LEU A 30 11.41 3.86 10.79
CA LEU A 30 11.18 2.96 9.67
C LEU A 30 11.94 3.41 8.41
N ASP A 31 11.95 4.71 8.11
CA ASP A 31 12.65 5.30 6.96
C ASP A 31 14.14 4.93 6.90
N LYS A 32 14.79 4.72 8.04
CA LYS A 32 16.21 4.29 8.10
C LYS A 32 16.44 2.94 7.42
N ASN A 33 15.41 2.11 7.33
CA ASN A 33 15.43 0.80 6.69
C ASN A 33 14.79 0.82 5.29
N MET A 34 14.23 1.95 4.85
CA MET A 34 13.60 2.05 3.55
C MET A 34 14.65 2.22 2.45
N ALA A 35 14.66 1.28 1.49
CA ALA A 35 15.52 1.38 0.33
C ALA A 35 15.07 2.52 -0.61
N PHE A 36 13.78 2.59 -0.90
CA PHE A 36 13.12 3.65 -1.66
C PHE A 36 11.60 3.55 -1.52
N TYR A 37 10.88 4.62 -1.83
CA TYR A 37 9.41 4.60 -1.88
C TYR A 37 8.88 4.37 -3.31
N THR A 38 8.08 3.31 -3.49
CA THR A 38 7.45 3.01 -4.79
C THR A 38 6.33 4.00 -5.14
N LYS A 39 6.11 4.22 -6.45
CA LYS A 39 4.98 5.03 -6.93
C LYS A 39 3.64 4.29 -6.80
N SER A 40 3.66 2.97 -7.01
CA SER A 40 2.51 2.06 -6.90
C SER A 40 2.50 1.34 -5.56
N GLY A 41 1.31 1.14 -4.98
CA GLY A 41 1.11 0.42 -3.72
C GLY A 41 1.41 -1.07 -3.80
N ASN A 42 1.25 -1.68 -4.98
CA ASN A 42 1.39 -3.13 -5.17
C ASN A 42 2.78 -3.55 -5.70
N ALA A 43 3.61 -2.58 -6.08
CA ALA A 43 4.98 -2.83 -6.53
C ALA A 43 5.86 -3.56 -5.49
N PRO A 44 5.73 -3.32 -4.16
CA PRO A 44 6.52 -4.05 -3.17
C PRO A 44 6.32 -5.58 -3.22
N THR A 45 5.11 -6.08 -3.49
CA THR A 45 4.85 -7.52 -3.65
C THR A 45 5.67 -8.12 -4.78
N ASP A 46 5.71 -7.46 -5.93
CA ASP A 46 6.45 -7.94 -7.10
C ASP A 46 7.97 -7.85 -6.89
N LEU A 47 8.44 -6.80 -6.21
CA LEU A 47 9.85 -6.61 -5.89
C LEU A 47 10.38 -7.67 -4.92
N VAL A 48 9.61 -7.99 -3.88
CA VAL A 48 9.94 -9.08 -2.95
C VAL A 48 9.85 -10.43 -3.65
N GLY A 49 8.81 -10.64 -4.47
CA GLY A 49 8.65 -11.89 -5.22
C GLY A 49 9.80 -12.17 -6.18
N ARG A 50 10.41 -11.15 -6.79
CA ARG A 50 11.60 -11.30 -7.62
C ARG A 50 12.91 -11.42 -6.84
N GLY A 51 12.87 -11.37 -5.51
CA GLY A 51 14.04 -11.42 -4.64
C GLY A 51 14.89 -10.14 -4.66
N GLU A 52 14.39 -9.03 -5.22
CA GLU A 52 15.13 -7.76 -5.26
C GLU A 52 15.17 -7.08 -3.88
N TYR A 53 14.17 -7.36 -3.03
CA TYR A 53 14.05 -6.83 -1.68
C TYR A 53 13.56 -7.89 -0.71
N LEU A 54 14.05 -7.86 0.53
CA LEU A 54 13.68 -8.83 1.56
C LEU A 54 12.24 -8.65 2.07
N LEU A 55 11.78 -7.40 2.18
CA LEU A 55 10.51 -7.05 2.80
C LEU A 55 9.84 -5.90 2.04
N GLY A 56 8.51 -5.99 1.90
CA GLY A 56 7.68 -4.99 1.27
C GLY A 56 6.41 -4.72 2.08
N LEU A 57 6.11 -3.45 2.31
CA LEU A 57 4.82 -3.03 2.88
C LEU A 57 3.85 -2.78 1.71
N THR A 58 2.80 -3.57 1.63
CA THR A 58 1.85 -3.57 0.50
C THR A 58 0.40 -3.65 1.00
N ALA A 59 -0.55 -3.43 0.10
CA ALA A 59 -1.88 -4.00 0.26
C ALA A 59 -1.81 -5.53 0.04
N ASP A 60 -2.77 -6.24 0.61
CA ASP A 60 -3.05 -7.65 0.36
C ASP A 60 -3.44 -7.94 -1.11
N GLU A 61 -3.82 -6.90 -1.85
CA GLU A 61 -4.01 -6.93 -3.29
C GLU A 61 -2.83 -7.61 -4.03
N ASN A 62 -3.14 -8.67 -4.77
CA ASN A 62 -2.21 -9.50 -5.56
C ASN A 62 -1.32 -10.45 -4.76
N VAL A 63 -1.31 -10.42 -3.43
CA VAL A 63 -0.52 -11.37 -2.63
C VAL A 63 -0.88 -12.82 -2.98
N LEU A 64 -2.18 -13.15 -2.89
CA LEU A 64 -2.67 -14.50 -3.19
C LEU A 64 -2.31 -14.91 -4.62
N LYS A 65 -2.48 -13.98 -5.58
CA LYS A 65 -2.12 -14.24 -6.97
C LYS A 65 -0.63 -14.57 -7.10
N ARG A 66 0.27 -13.83 -6.44
CA ARG A 66 1.72 -14.09 -6.54
C ARG A 66 2.12 -15.42 -5.89
N ILE A 67 1.51 -15.77 -4.76
CA ILE A 67 1.69 -17.09 -4.16
C ILE A 67 1.26 -18.18 -5.15
N ASN A 68 0.10 -18.04 -5.77
CA ASN A 68 -0.41 -19.02 -6.75
C ASN A 68 0.42 -19.08 -8.03
N ASP A 69 1.02 -17.96 -8.45
CA ASP A 69 1.96 -17.90 -9.58
C ASP A 69 3.33 -18.52 -9.24
N GLY A 70 3.55 -18.99 -8.00
CA GLY A 70 4.78 -19.67 -7.57
C GLY A 70 5.90 -18.74 -7.09
N TYR A 71 5.61 -17.46 -6.83
CA TYR A 71 6.61 -16.55 -6.27
C TYR A 71 6.97 -16.97 -4.83
N PRO A 72 8.26 -16.95 -4.45
CA PRO A 72 8.72 -17.38 -3.13
C PRO A 72 8.48 -16.30 -2.06
N ILE A 73 7.23 -15.89 -1.86
CA ILE A 73 6.83 -14.88 -0.88
C ILE A 73 6.09 -15.50 0.28
N GLN A 74 6.42 -15.05 1.49
CA GLN A 74 5.60 -15.24 2.66
C GLN A 74 4.83 -13.95 2.96
N TRP A 75 3.54 -14.08 3.17
CA TRP A 75 2.70 -12.98 3.63
C TRP A 75 2.33 -13.17 5.10
N THR A 76 2.33 -12.07 5.84
CA THR A 76 2.06 -12.06 7.28
C THR A 76 1.35 -10.77 7.69
N ILE A 77 0.65 -10.84 8.81
CA ILE A 77 -0.07 -9.75 9.42
C ILE A 77 0.69 -9.32 10.69
N PRO A 78 1.02 -8.02 10.86
CA PRO A 78 1.59 -7.52 12.10
C PRO A 78 0.68 -7.82 13.30
N VAL A 79 1.27 -8.14 14.45
CA VAL A 79 0.53 -8.50 15.69
C VAL A 79 -0.32 -7.34 16.24
N GLU A 80 0.08 -6.11 15.94
CA GLU A 80 -0.66 -4.89 16.24
C GLU A 80 -1.97 -4.81 15.44
N GLY A 81 -2.02 -5.46 14.28
CA GLY A 81 -3.12 -5.44 13.32
C GLY A 81 -2.78 -4.66 12.05
N ILE A 82 -3.75 -4.58 11.14
CA ILE A 82 -3.65 -3.89 9.86
C ILE A 82 -4.66 -2.77 9.72
N GLY A 83 -4.32 -1.77 8.90
CA GLY A 83 -5.31 -0.86 8.34
C GLY A 83 -6.23 -1.58 7.36
N TYR A 84 -7.33 -0.92 7.01
CA TYR A 84 -8.29 -1.40 6.04
C TYR A 84 -8.87 -0.23 5.26
N GLU A 85 -9.43 -0.51 4.09
CA GLU A 85 -10.32 0.38 3.38
C GLU A 85 -11.42 -0.43 2.68
N GLY A 86 -12.57 0.20 2.46
CA GLY A 86 -13.63 -0.41 1.67
C GLY A 86 -13.41 -0.17 0.18
N ASN A 87 -13.71 -1.18 -0.63
CA ASN A 87 -13.86 -1.01 -2.07
C ASN A 87 -15.30 -0.58 -2.36
N TYR A 88 -15.47 0.64 -2.89
CA TYR A 88 -16.79 1.23 -3.11
C TYR A 88 -17.08 1.37 -4.61
N CYS A 89 -18.26 0.90 -5.03
CA CYS A 89 -18.83 1.22 -6.33
C CYS A 89 -19.89 2.32 -6.16
N THR A 90 -19.94 3.28 -7.08
CA THR A 90 -20.90 4.40 -7.01
C THR A 90 -21.52 4.68 -8.37
N ILE A 91 -22.78 5.13 -8.37
CA ILE A 91 -23.46 5.61 -9.57
C ILE A 91 -23.30 7.13 -9.65
N PHE A 92 -22.73 7.64 -10.74
CA PHE A 92 -22.60 9.07 -10.93
C PHE A 92 -23.95 9.77 -11.10
N LYS A 93 -24.12 10.89 -10.39
CA LYS A 93 -25.31 11.75 -10.51
C LYS A 93 -25.48 12.23 -11.95
N GLY A 94 -26.72 12.17 -12.46
CA GLY A 94 -27.06 12.65 -13.81
C GLY A 94 -26.78 11.66 -14.94
N THR A 95 -26.40 10.41 -14.65
CA THR A 95 -26.25 9.38 -15.70
C THR A 95 -27.56 9.15 -16.45
N LYS A 96 -27.51 9.17 -17.78
CA LYS A 96 -28.65 8.80 -18.64
C LYS A 96 -28.92 7.29 -18.64
N LYS A 97 -28.02 6.48 -18.07
CA LYS A 97 -28.08 5.01 -18.04
C LYS A 97 -28.37 4.47 -16.63
N PHE A 98 -29.13 5.20 -15.82
CA PHE A 98 -29.37 4.85 -14.41
C PHE A 98 -29.88 3.41 -14.21
N GLY A 99 -30.85 2.97 -15.03
CA GLY A 99 -31.38 1.61 -14.95
C GLY A 99 -30.32 0.52 -15.19
N LEU A 100 -29.39 0.75 -16.12
CA LEU A 100 -28.28 -0.19 -16.36
C LEU A 100 -27.27 -0.17 -15.22
N CYS A 101 -26.89 1.02 -14.74
CA CYS A 101 -26.00 1.15 -13.58
C CYS A 101 -26.57 0.46 -12.34
N LYS A 102 -27.89 0.57 -12.11
CA LYS A 102 -28.56 -0.11 -11.01
C LYS A 102 -28.43 -1.64 -11.12
N LYS A 103 -28.67 -2.21 -12.31
CA LYS A 103 -28.49 -3.66 -12.53
C LYS A 103 -27.07 -4.14 -12.21
N VAL A 104 -26.06 -3.35 -12.55
CA VAL A 104 -24.66 -3.66 -12.17
C VAL A 104 -24.48 -3.63 -10.66
N MET A 105 -24.99 -2.59 -9.97
CA MET A 105 -24.91 -2.51 -8.50
C MET A 105 -25.66 -3.66 -7.82
N ASP A 106 -26.84 -4.05 -8.35
CA ASP A 106 -27.61 -5.19 -7.85
C ASP A 106 -26.81 -6.50 -7.99
N TYR A 107 -26.12 -6.70 -9.13
CA TYR A 107 -25.23 -7.86 -9.33
C TYR A 107 -24.05 -7.87 -8.34
N LEU A 108 -23.42 -6.72 -8.09
CA LEU A 108 -22.31 -6.61 -7.14
C LEU A 108 -22.73 -6.99 -5.70
N GLY A 109 -24.02 -6.87 -5.35
CA GLY A 109 -24.57 -7.27 -4.06
C GLY A 109 -24.93 -8.76 -3.93
N THR A 110 -24.78 -9.54 -5.00
CA THR A 110 -25.11 -10.98 -5.00
C THR A 110 -24.12 -11.79 -4.18
N GLU A 111 -24.57 -12.98 -3.76
CA GLU A 111 -23.70 -13.96 -3.11
C GLU A 111 -22.60 -14.45 -4.06
N ASP A 112 -22.93 -14.71 -5.34
CA ASP A 112 -21.96 -15.15 -6.34
C ASP A 112 -20.82 -14.15 -6.51
N CYS A 113 -21.14 -12.86 -6.59
CA CYS A 113 -20.12 -11.82 -6.64
C CYS A 113 -19.27 -11.79 -5.36
N SER A 114 -19.89 -11.97 -4.19
CA SER A 114 -19.17 -12.06 -2.91
C SER A 114 -18.22 -13.27 -2.86
N ARG A 115 -18.64 -14.43 -3.38
CA ARG A 115 -17.81 -15.65 -3.49
C ARG A 115 -16.66 -15.45 -4.47
N PHE A 116 -16.90 -14.79 -5.60
CA PHE A 116 -15.87 -14.43 -6.56
C PHE A 116 -14.82 -13.48 -5.93
N ILE A 117 -15.25 -12.43 -5.23
CA ILE A 117 -14.36 -11.51 -4.52
C ILE A 117 -13.51 -12.25 -3.47
N ALA A 118 -14.14 -13.16 -2.71
CA ALA A 118 -13.46 -13.99 -1.73
C ALA A 118 -12.41 -14.92 -2.35
N SER A 119 -12.69 -15.51 -3.52
CA SER A 119 -11.73 -16.34 -4.25
C SER A 119 -10.49 -15.58 -4.72
N MET A 120 -10.58 -14.26 -4.89
CA MET A 120 -9.44 -13.39 -5.19
C MET A 120 -8.60 -13.04 -3.95
N GLY A 121 -9.03 -13.45 -2.75
CA GLY A 121 -8.35 -13.20 -1.49
C GLY A 121 -8.88 -12.01 -0.69
N TYR A 122 -9.85 -11.26 -1.22
CA TYR A 122 -10.47 -10.16 -0.48
C TYR A 122 -11.46 -10.66 0.57
N ILE A 123 -11.73 -9.82 1.56
CA ILE A 123 -12.81 -10.05 2.53
C ILE A 123 -14.11 -9.49 1.93
N PRO A 124 -15.10 -10.34 1.61
CA PRO A 124 -16.34 -9.88 1.01
C PRO A 124 -17.22 -9.15 2.03
N PRO A 125 -18.11 -8.24 1.58
CA PRO A 125 -19.03 -7.53 2.48
C PRO A 125 -20.12 -8.44 3.07
N ARG A 126 -20.41 -9.58 2.41
CA ARG A 126 -21.37 -10.58 2.89
C ARG A 126 -20.69 -11.50 3.93
N PRO A 127 -21.22 -11.60 5.16
CA PRO A 127 -20.64 -12.46 6.19
C PRO A 127 -20.78 -13.94 5.84
N GLY A 128 -19.92 -14.78 6.42
CA GLY A 128 -19.97 -16.23 6.27
C GLY A 128 -19.28 -16.80 5.02
N ILE A 129 -18.66 -15.95 4.20
CA ILE A 129 -17.88 -16.38 3.03
C ILE A 129 -16.39 -16.20 3.36
N PRO A 130 -15.60 -17.29 3.51
CA PRO A 130 -14.18 -17.20 3.83
C PRO A 130 -13.37 -16.66 2.65
N SER A 131 -12.38 -15.82 2.94
CA SER A 131 -11.42 -15.34 1.95
C SER A 131 -10.42 -16.43 1.60
N ALA A 132 -9.99 -16.53 0.35
CA ALA A 132 -8.94 -17.47 -0.05
C ALA A 132 -7.54 -17.10 0.51
N LEU A 133 -7.33 -15.85 0.94
CA LEU A 133 -6.08 -15.39 1.54
C LEU A 133 -6.13 -15.45 3.08
N TYR A 134 -7.24 -15.01 3.68
CA TYR A 134 -7.39 -14.93 5.14
C TYR A 134 -8.06 -16.18 5.76
N GLY A 135 -8.69 -17.02 4.94
CA GLY A 135 -9.51 -18.13 5.41
C GLY A 135 -10.76 -17.64 6.15
N ALA A 136 -11.17 -18.40 7.16
CA ALA A 136 -12.26 -18.04 8.07
C ALA A 136 -11.81 -17.08 9.19
N ALA A 137 -10.51 -16.92 9.39
CA ALA A 137 -9.95 -16.06 10.43
C ALA A 137 -9.86 -14.62 9.92
N MET A 138 -10.65 -13.73 10.51
CA MET A 138 -10.56 -12.31 10.19
C MET A 138 -9.27 -11.71 10.78
N PRO A 139 -8.60 -10.82 10.04
CA PRO A 139 -7.42 -10.17 10.56
C PRO A 139 -7.80 -9.18 11.67
N LYS A 140 -6.84 -8.90 12.55
CA LYS A 140 -6.99 -7.83 13.53
C LYS A 140 -6.94 -6.49 12.78
N PHE A 141 -8.06 -5.77 12.77
CA PHE A 141 -8.13 -4.42 12.21
C PHE A 141 -7.84 -3.39 13.29
N ILE A 142 -6.96 -2.44 12.98
CA ILE A 142 -6.75 -1.27 13.84
C ILE A 142 -7.95 -0.32 13.70
N LYS A 143 -8.28 0.43 14.75
CA LYS A 143 -9.33 1.45 14.67
C LYS A 143 -8.87 2.58 13.77
N LEU A 144 -9.63 2.88 12.72
CA LEU A 144 -9.35 3.94 11.76
C LEU A 144 -10.50 4.94 11.67
N ASP A 145 -10.17 6.22 11.71
CA ASP A 145 -11.00 7.34 11.32
C ASP A 145 -10.66 7.74 9.87
N HIS A 146 -11.45 7.23 8.93
CA HIS A 146 -11.31 7.54 7.51
C HIS A 146 -11.68 9.00 7.20
N ALA A 147 -12.63 9.59 7.93
CA ALA A 147 -13.02 10.98 7.74
C ALA A 147 -11.88 11.93 8.11
N TRP A 148 -11.18 11.64 9.22
CA TRP A 148 -9.95 12.32 9.58
C TRP A 148 -8.89 12.16 8.49
N ALA A 149 -8.68 10.96 7.97
CA ALA A 149 -7.69 10.72 6.91
C ALA A 149 -8.00 11.57 5.66
N VAL A 150 -9.25 11.56 5.18
CA VAL A 150 -9.67 12.39 4.04
C VAL A 150 -9.44 13.88 4.31
N LYS A 151 -9.88 14.38 5.47
CA LYS A 151 -9.74 15.80 5.85
C LYS A 151 -8.27 16.23 5.98
N ASN A 152 -7.39 15.35 6.47
CA ASN A 152 -6.00 15.66 6.77
C ASN A 152 -5.00 15.24 5.67
N LYS A 153 -5.46 14.59 4.59
CA LYS A 153 -4.59 14.08 3.51
C LYS A 153 -3.57 15.07 3.01
N LYS A 154 -3.98 16.31 2.72
CA LYS A 154 -3.06 17.36 2.24
C LYS A 154 -1.96 17.67 3.27
N LYS A 155 -2.30 17.80 4.55
CA LYS A 155 -1.36 18.09 5.65
C LYS A 155 -0.38 16.93 5.84
N VAL A 156 -0.89 15.70 5.98
CA VAL A 156 -0.08 14.50 6.18
C VAL A 156 0.88 14.28 5.01
N VAL A 157 0.39 14.36 3.77
CA VAL A 157 1.24 14.21 2.58
C VAL A 157 2.29 15.32 2.50
N LYS A 158 1.94 16.57 2.85
CA LYS A 158 2.91 17.68 2.88
C LYS A 158 4.03 17.43 3.90
N GLN A 159 3.67 17.00 5.11
CA GLN A 159 4.64 16.66 6.15
C GLN A 159 5.53 15.49 5.71
N TRP A 160 4.92 14.41 5.21
CA TRP A 160 5.65 13.25 4.70
C TRP A 160 6.70 13.63 3.65
N LYS A 161 6.33 14.48 2.67
CA LYS A 161 7.28 14.98 1.66
C LYS A 161 8.45 15.74 2.27
N ARG A 162 8.18 16.62 3.24
CA ARG A 162 9.20 17.40 3.93
C ARG A 162 10.17 16.49 4.69
N THR A 163 9.65 15.46 5.36
CA THR A 163 10.47 14.56 6.19
C THR A 163 11.30 13.59 5.36
N PHE A 164 10.73 13.00 4.29
CA PHE A 164 11.33 11.85 3.60
C PHE A 164 11.79 12.15 2.17
N MET A 165 11.00 12.88 1.36
CA MET A 165 11.37 13.13 -0.05
C MET A 165 12.57 14.08 -0.17
N MET A 166 12.68 15.09 0.69
CA MET A 166 13.84 15.98 0.67
C MET A 166 15.13 15.21 1.01
N LYS A 167 15.05 14.22 1.91
CA LYS A 167 16.16 13.30 2.23
C LYS A 167 16.48 12.36 1.07
N GLU A 168 15.48 11.74 0.43
CA GLU A 168 15.71 10.88 -0.75
C GLU A 168 16.39 11.65 -1.89
N THR A 169 15.94 12.87 -2.17
CA THR A 169 16.50 13.69 -3.25
C THR A 169 17.95 14.07 -2.95
N ALA A 170 18.26 14.43 -1.71
CA ALA A 170 19.63 14.73 -1.27
C ALA A 170 20.54 13.48 -1.31
N LYS A 171 20.05 12.32 -0.86
CA LYS A 171 20.77 11.04 -0.89
C LYS A 171 21.05 10.59 -2.33
N ALA A 172 20.05 10.66 -3.21
CA ALA A 172 20.19 10.31 -4.62
C ALA A 172 21.21 11.21 -5.34
N LYS A 173 21.19 12.52 -5.07
CA LYS A 173 22.18 13.46 -5.60
C LYS A 173 23.59 13.11 -5.14
N LYS A 174 23.80 12.88 -3.84
CA LYS A 174 25.11 12.51 -3.30
C LYS A 174 25.67 11.21 -3.90
N ILE A 175 24.82 10.20 -4.10
CA ILE A 175 25.22 8.93 -4.74
C ILE A 175 25.61 9.15 -6.21
N GLY A 176 24.87 10.00 -6.93
CA GLY A 176 25.19 10.39 -8.31
C GLY A 176 26.57 11.07 -8.39
N ASP A 177 26.77 12.10 -7.56
CA ASP A 177 28.01 12.87 -7.49
C ASP A 177 29.22 11.96 -7.15
N GLU A 178 29.05 11.00 -6.22
CA GLU A 178 30.10 10.03 -5.85
C GLU A 178 30.41 9.04 -6.98
N LYS A 179 29.41 8.60 -7.76
CA LYS A 179 29.61 7.74 -8.92
C LYS A 179 30.36 8.46 -10.03
N GLU A 180 29.99 9.70 -10.33
CA GLU A 180 30.68 10.52 -11.33
C GLU A 180 32.14 10.77 -10.94
N LYS A 181 32.39 11.08 -9.66
CA LYS A 181 33.74 11.29 -9.15
C LYS A 181 34.62 10.04 -9.28
N LYS A 182 34.09 8.87 -8.92
CA LYS A 182 34.79 7.58 -9.10
C LYS A 182 35.05 7.24 -10.57
N ALA A 183 34.10 7.54 -11.46
CA ALA A 183 34.28 7.33 -12.90
C ALA A 183 35.40 8.21 -13.46
N ALA A 184 35.43 9.50 -13.10
CA ALA A 184 36.47 10.44 -13.50
C ALA A 184 37.87 10.07 -12.96
N GLU A 185 37.95 9.57 -11.72
CA GLU A 185 39.21 9.07 -11.15
C GLU A 185 39.71 7.79 -11.84
N ALA A 186 38.80 6.89 -12.22
CA ALA A 186 39.15 5.67 -12.96
C ALA A 186 39.63 5.98 -14.39
N GLU A 187 39.08 7.00 -15.04
CA GLU A 187 39.49 7.45 -16.36
C GLU A 187 40.86 8.14 -16.34
N LYS A 188 41.14 8.93 -15.29
CA LYS A 188 42.47 9.53 -15.08
C LYS A 188 43.58 8.50 -14.81
N LYS A 189 43.26 7.36 -14.19
CA LYS A 189 44.21 6.26 -13.94
C LYS A 189 44.50 5.40 -15.18
N LYS A 190 43.74 5.56 -16.26
CA LYS A 190 43.93 4.85 -17.54
C LYS A 190 44.75 5.66 -18.55
N LYS A 191 45.08 6.91 -18.25
CA LYS A 191 46.01 7.76 -19.01
C LYS A 191 47.35 7.81 -18.31
#